data_AF-A0A072NSD4-F1
#
_entry.id   AF-A0A072NSD4-F1
#
_cell.length_a   1.000
_cell.length_b   1.000
_cell.length_c   1.000
_cell.angle_alpha   90.00
_cell.angle_beta   90.00
_cell.angle_gamma   90.00
#
_symmetry.space_group_name_H-M   'P 1'
#
loop_
_entity.id
_entity.type
_entity.pdbx_description
1 polymer ?
#
loop_
_entity_poly.entity_id
_entity_poly.type
_entity_poly.pdbx_seq_one_letter_code
_entity_poly.pdbx_strand_id
1 'polypeptide(L)'
;MNHIGLIIFLIGAMLRFFPGMYIDDVLWLRDGETKVIPGTDGKYYLENKQFIKEVYDEEDNFTVGMGMAKNFQADVVLYERVDKVVPGTKPELKMIKEQEVRVNEPLKFEGFALYQTNYKLNEFYEMTFKLVEKNTKKDYGSVVINLENPEKSYDLGNGYKVEIMSYFPNFYFDEEGNPNTRNRLPDNPAFIFKMFSPEVPDGEVSFVGIQSNAEPFGENKFRMAFKDLKTRNATGLTVRLDRTIGVIIAGGILFMLGVIQGMYWNHRRIWIQRNEKGIIMVAAHTNKNWYGLKREIETMFKGTVLPIPNDNLENVK
;
A
#
# COMPACT_ATOMS: atom_id res chain seq x y z
N MET A 1 15.53 34.51 -8.68
CA MET A 1 14.42 33.78 -8.01
C MET A 1 14.11 32.45 -8.69
N ASN A 2 13.90 32.39 -10.01
CA ASN A 2 13.52 31.15 -10.72
C ASN A 2 14.41 29.93 -10.38
N HIS A 3 15.72 30.01 -10.63
CA HIS A 3 16.64 28.90 -10.34
C HIS A 3 16.70 28.49 -8.86
N ILE A 4 16.54 29.44 -7.94
CA ILE A 4 16.54 29.15 -6.49
C ILE A 4 15.30 28.34 -6.13
N GLY A 5 14.12 28.72 -6.64
CA GLY A 5 12.89 27.96 -6.44
C GLY A 5 12.99 26.52 -6.99
N LEU A 6 13.56 26.38 -8.18
CA LEU A 6 13.82 25.06 -8.78
C LEU A 6 14.78 24.23 -7.93
N ILE A 7 15.87 24.81 -7.43
CA ILE A 7 16.84 24.11 -6.56
C ILE A 7 16.15 23.62 -5.28
N ILE A 8 15.35 24.47 -4.62
CA ILE A 8 14.63 24.09 -3.39
C ILE A 8 13.63 22.96 -3.68
N PHE A 9 12.89 23.06 -4.79
CA PHE A 9 11.95 22.03 -5.22
C PHE A 9 12.68 20.69 -5.45
N LEU A 10 13.81 20.72 -6.15
CA LEU A 10 14.63 19.52 -6.41
C LEU A 10 15.21 18.94 -5.12
N ILE A 11 15.66 19.76 -4.18
CA ILE A 11 16.08 19.30 -2.84
C ILE A 11 14.92 18.60 -2.13
N GLY A 12 13.73 19.19 -2.15
CA GLY A 12 12.53 18.57 -1.58
C GLY A 12 12.21 17.20 -2.20
N ALA A 13 12.31 17.08 -3.53
CA ALA A 13 12.13 15.81 -4.22
C ALA A 13 13.23 14.80 -3.85
N MET A 14 14.49 15.22 -3.76
CA MET A 14 15.61 14.36 -3.36
C MET A 14 15.50 13.88 -1.91
N LEU A 15 14.92 14.69 -1.02
CA LEU A 15 14.70 14.31 0.38
C LEU A 15 13.78 13.10 0.52
N ARG A 16 12.92 12.79 -0.47
CA ARG A 16 12.06 11.59 -0.43
C ARG A 16 12.84 10.27 -0.44
N PHE A 17 14.08 10.28 -0.92
CA PHE A 17 14.94 9.11 -0.89
C PHE A 17 15.63 8.89 0.46
N PHE A 18 15.56 9.86 1.38
CA PHE A 18 16.13 9.70 2.72
C PHE A 18 15.18 8.92 3.63
N PRO A 19 15.69 7.94 4.39
CA PRO A 19 14.88 7.17 5.35
C PRO A 19 14.10 8.08 6.31
N GLY A 20 12.82 7.77 6.53
CA GLY A 20 11.94 8.52 7.44
C GLY A 20 11.42 9.86 6.91
N MET A 21 11.80 10.29 5.70
CA MET A 21 11.25 11.49 5.06
C MET A 21 10.01 11.21 4.22
N TYR A 22 9.97 10.04 3.58
CA TYR A 22 8.85 9.58 2.76
C TYR A 22 8.65 8.08 2.93
N ILE A 23 7.41 7.65 3.12
CA ILE A 23 6.99 6.25 3.22
C ILE A 23 5.70 6.10 2.41
N ASP A 24 5.64 5.06 1.57
CA ASP A 24 4.43 4.61 0.86
C ASP A 24 4.50 3.08 0.76
N ASP A 25 4.25 2.41 1.89
CA ASP A 25 4.36 0.96 2.04
C ASP A 25 2.99 0.32 2.25
N VAL A 26 2.86 -0.96 1.91
CA VAL A 26 1.64 -1.73 2.17
C VAL A 26 1.82 -2.59 3.41
N LEU A 27 0.88 -2.48 4.35
CA LEU A 27 0.75 -3.30 5.55
C LEU A 27 -0.46 -4.24 5.40
N TRP A 28 -0.18 -5.53 5.21
CA TRP A 28 -1.20 -6.58 5.22
C TRP A 28 -1.43 -7.11 6.63
N LEU A 29 -2.67 -7.06 7.10
CA LEU A 29 -3.10 -7.52 8.41
C LEU A 29 -4.32 -8.43 8.27
N ARG A 30 -4.23 -9.65 8.81
CA ARG A 30 -5.40 -10.52 8.97
C ARG A 30 -6.20 -10.16 10.21
N ASP A 31 -7.45 -10.62 10.24
CA ASP A 31 -8.29 -10.50 11.44
C ASP A 31 -7.61 -11.19 12.64
N GLY A 32 -7.54 -10.48 13.76
CA GLY A 32 -6.84 -10.86 14.98
C GLY A 32 -5.30 -10.71 14.93
N GLU A 33 -4.73 -10.27 13.81
CA GLU A 33 -3.27 -10.15 13.68
C GLU A 33 -2.77 -8.78 14.16
N THR A 34 -1.62 -8.78 14.85
CA THR A 34 -0.87 -7.56 15.22
C THR A 34 0.49 -7.54 14.54
N LYS A 35 0.81 -6.46 13.81
CA LYS A 35 2.12 -6.28 13.16
C LYS A 35 2.70 -4.89 13.43
N VAL A 36 4.02 -4.80 13.28
CA VAL A 36 4.74 -3.52 13.26
C VAL A 36 4.29 -2.68 12.06
N ILE A 37 4.16 -1.37 12.25
CA ILE A 37 3.86 -0.42 11.18
C ILE A 37 5.18 -0.09 10.44
N PRO A 38 5.26 -0.31 9.11
CA PRO A 38 6.41 0.06 8.29
C PRO A 38 6.91 1.49 8.53
N GLY A 39 8.24 1.63 8.57
CA GLY A 39 8.94 2.90 8.76
C GLY A 39 8.76 3.59 10.11
N THR A 40 8.30 2.86 11.14
CA THR A 40 8.25 3.32 12.54
C THR A 40 9.39 2.78 13.41
N ASP A 41 10.35 2.06 12.82
CA ASP A 41 11.48 1.42 13.52
C ASP A 41 11.06 0.54 14.73
N GLY A 42 9.91 -0.11 14.64
CA GLY A 42 9.39 -0.96 15.71
C GLY A 42 8.75 -0.20 16.87
N LYS A 43 8.50 1.10 16.71
CA LYS A 43 7.84 1.93 17.74
C LYS A 43 6.33 1.74 17.78
N TYR A 44 5.68 1.59 16.63
CA TYR A 44 4.23 1.46 16.53
C TYR A 44 3.81 0.12 15.92
N TYR A 45 2.74 -0.43 16.47
CA TYR A 45 2.11 -1.66 16.02
C TYR A 45 0.64 -1.41 15.75
N LEU A 46 0.09 -2.14 14.78
CA LEU A 46 -1.33 -2.11 14.46
C LEU A 46 -1.89 -3.52 14.55
N GLU A 47 -2.99 -3.64 15.29
CA GLU A 47 -3.84 -4.82 15.29
C GLU A 47 -5.04 -4.58 14.39
N ASN A 48 -5.39 -5.57 13.57
CA ASN A 48 -6.67 -5.61 12.88
C ASN A 48 -7.61 -6.52 13.65
N LYS A 49 -8.65 -5.96 14.29
CA LYS A 49 -9.69 -6.76 14.95
C LYS A 49 -10.50 -7.53 13.91
N GLN A 50 -10.94 -6.84 12.87
CA GLN A 50 -11.69 -7.43 11.77
C GLN A 50 -11.72 -6.50 10.55
N PHE A 51 -11.79 -7.12 9.38
CA PHE A 51 -12.15 -6.45 8.13
C PHE A 51 -13.62 -6.70 7.76
N ILE A 52 -14.32 -5.61 7.45
CA ILE A 52 -15.74 -5.60 7.11
C ILE A 52 -15.91 -5.03 5.69
N LYS A 53 -16.61 -5.79 4.84
CA LYS A 53 -17.09 -5.34 3.54
C LYS A 53 -18.62 -5.39 3.55
N GLU A 54 -19.24 -4.23 3.38
CA GLU A 54 -20.69 -4.13 3.21
C GLU A 54 -21.00 -3.93 1.73
N VAL A 55 -22.08 -4.53 1.26
CA VAL A 55 -22.58 -4.38 -0.10
C VAL A 55 -23.99 -3.80 -0.06
N TYR A 56 -24.38 -3.09 -1.11
CA TYR A 56 -25.75 -2.61 -1.26
C TYR A 56 -26.72 -3.79 -1.44
N ASP A 57 -27.84 -3.72 -0.73
CA ASP A 57 -28.98 -4.62 -0.86
C ASP A 57 -30.14 -3.95 -1.63
N GLU A 58 -31.26 -4.67 -1.79
CA GLU A 58 -32.46 -4.18 -2.50
C GLU A 58 -33.19 -3.05 -1.74
N GLU A 59 -32.97 -2.92 -0.42
CA GLU A 59 -33.61 -1.89 0.41
C GLU A 59 -32.83 -0.56 0.38
N ASP A 60 -31.51 -0.61 0.16
CA ASP A 60 -30.62 0.54 0.24
C ASP A 60 -30.68 1.47 -0.99
N ASN A 61 -30.83 0.94 -2.22
CA ASN A 61 -30.95 1.76 -3.44
C ASN A 61 -31.24 0.95 -4.73
N PHE A 62 -32.35 1.23 -5.44
CA PHE A 62 -32.65 0.60 -6.74
C PHE A 62 -31.72 1.04 -7.89
N THR A 63 -30.95 2.11 -7.72
CA THR A 63 -30.10 2.69 -8.78
C THR A 63 -28.67 2.16 -8.79
N VAL A 64 -28.22 1.60 -7.66
CA VAL A 64 -26.88 1.03 -7.52
C VAL A 64 -27.04 -0.48 -7.63
N GLY A 65 -26.39 -1.10 -8.61
CA GLY A 65 -26.54 -2.53 -8.86
C GLY A 65 -26.26 -3.38 -7.61
N MET A 66 -27.10 -4.39 -7.37
CA MET A 66 -26.97 -5.31 -6.24
C MET A 66 -25.57 -5.94 -6.21
N GLY A 67 -24.96 -6.01 -5.02
CA GLY A 67 -23.61 -6.57 -4.83
C GLY A 67 -22.46 -5.56 -5.03
N MET A 68 -22.75 -4.30 -5.37
CA MET A 68 -21.76 -3.22 -5.31
C MET A 68 -21.32 -2.97 -3.86
N ALA A 69 -20.03 -2.72 -3.65
CA ALA A 69 -19.53 -2.43 -2.31
C ALA A 69 -19.98 -1.05 -1.82
N LYS A 70 -20.55 -1.02 -0.61
CA LYS A 70 -21.00 0.17 0.12
C LYS A 70 -19.93 0.67 1.08
N ASN A 71 -19.25 -0.25 1.76
CA ASN A 71 -18.24 0.07 2.77
C ASN A 71 -17.07 -0.91 2.70
N PHE A 72 -15.87 -0.39 2.92
CA PHE A 72 -14.67 -1.16 3.21
C PHE A 72 -14.06 -0.58 4.47
N GLN A 73 -14.04 -1.40 5.52
CA GLN A 73 -13.68 -0.97 6.86
C GLN A 73 -12.74 -1.97 7.50
N ALA A 74 -11.71 -1.46 8.16
CA ALA A 74 -10.88 -2.24 9.07
C ALA A 74 -11.00 -1.65 10.48
N ASP A 75 -11.42 -2.46 11.44
CA ASP A 75 -11.46 -2.07 12.84
C ASP A 75 -10.08 -2.32 13.43
N VAL A 76 -9.35 -1.26 13.74
CA VAL A 76 -7.93 -1.36 14.13
C VAL A 76 -7.64 -0.77 15.49
N VAL A 77 -6.62 -1.32 16.15
CA VAL A 77 -6.04 -0.77 17.37
C VAL A 77 -4.59 -0.40 17.13
N LEU A 78 -4.27 0.86 17.37
CA LEU A 78 -2.91 1.39 17.38
C LEU A 78 -2.28 1.21 18.75
N TYR A 79 -1.09 0.62 18.75
CA TYR A 79 -0.26 0.43 19.93
C TYR A 79 1.08 1.15 19.79
N GLU A 80 1.59 1.66 20.91
CA GLU A 80 2.97 2.12 21.05
C GLU A 80 3.75 1.13 21.91
N ARG A 81 4.95 0.80 21.48
CA ARG A 81 5.88 -0.05 22.23
C ARG A 81 6.47 0.73 23.40
N VAL A 82 6.45 0.15 24.60
CA VAL A 82 6.97 0.80 25.83
C VAL A 82 8.31 0.24 26.30
N ASP A 83 8.66 -0.97 25.88
CA ASP A 83 9.95 -1.60 26.18
C ASP A 83 11.03 -1.23 25.15
N LYS A 84 12.30 -1.50 25.48
CA LYS A 84 13.40 -1.31 24.54
C LYS A 84 13.28 -2.29 23.37
N VAL A 85 13.56 -1.81 22.16
CA VAL A 85 13.57 -2.66 20.97
C VAL A 85 14.71 -3.67 21.07
N VAL A 86 14.39 -4.90 21.46
CA VAL A 86 15.30 -6.04 21.46
C VAL A 86 14.84 -7.04 20.39
N PRO A 87 15.71 -7.43 19.44
CA PRO A 87 15.37 -8.43 18.44
C PRO A 87 14.98 -9.77 19.09
N GLY A 88 13.85 -10.35 18.66
CA GLY A 88 13.40 -11.67 19.12
C GLY A 88 12.59 -11.67 20.43
N THR A 89 12.44 -10.53 21.12
CA THR A 89 11.53 -10.42 22.26
C THR A 89 10.13 -10.03 21.81
N LYS A 90 9.10 -10.56 22.50
CA LYS A 90 7.73 -10.06 22.31
C LYS A 90 7.65 -8.63 22.85
N PRO A 91 7.11 -7.67 22.06
CA PRO A 91 7.02 -6.28 22.48
C PRO A 91 5.98 -6.11 23.59
N GLU A 92 6.24 -5.20 24.52
CA GLU A 92 5.25 -4.71 25.47
C GLU A 92 4.52 -3.52 24.82
N LEU A 93 3.22 -3.67 24.62
CA LEU A 93 2.40 -2.75 23.85
C LEU A 93 1.41 -2.01 24.74
N LYS A 94 1.37 -0.69 24.60
CA LYS A 94 0.36 0.18 25.21
C LYS A 94 -0.61 0.65 24.14
N MET A 95 -1.90 0.42 24.34
CA MET A 95 -2.95 0.91 23.46
C MET A 95 -2.93 2.45 23.44
N ILE A 96 -2.92 3.01 22.23
CA ILE A 96 -2.99 4.46 21.99
C ILE A 96 -4.37 4.87 21.53
N LYS A 97 -4.91 4.17 20.53
CA LYS A 97 -6.19 4.53 19.90
C LYS A 97 -6.82 3.32 19.23
N GLU A 98 -8.13 3.22 19.31
CA GLU A 98 -8.94 2.34 18.47
C GLU A 98 -9.70 3.19 17.44
N GLN A 99 -9.77 2.74 16.20
CA GLN A 99 -10.45 3.45 15.13
C GLN A 99 -10.93 2.50 14.02
N GLU A 100 -12.08 2.82 13.44
CA GLU A 100 -12.51 2.27 12.16
C GLU A 100 -11.78 3.00 11.03
N VAL A 101 -11.03 2.27 10.20
CA VAL A 101 -10.34 2.83 9.04
C VAL A 101 -11.14 2.50 7.79
N ARG A 102 -11.62 3.54 7.11
CA ARG A 102 -12.37 3.44 5.85
C ARG A 102 -11.60 4.10 4.71
N VAL A 103 -12.02 3.88 3.47
CA VAL A 103 -11.32 4.36 2.25
C VAL A 103 -10.94 5.85 2.31
N ASN A 104 -11.82 6.71 2.82
CA ASN A 104 -11.59 8.16 2.93
C ASN A 104 -11.35 8.65 4.37
N GLU A 105 -11.32 7.73 5.33
CA GLU A 105 -11.18 8.03 6.76
C GLU A 105 -9.97 7.28 7.31
N PRO A 106 -8.74 7.73 7.00
CA PRO A 106 -7.53 7.04 7.42
C PRO A 106 -7.29 7.18 8.94
N LEU A 107 -6.56 6.24 9.51
CA LEU A 107 -5.96 6.41 10.83
C LEU A 107 -4.72 7.30 10.71
N LYS A 108 -4.69 8.43 11.41
CA LYS A 108 -3.56 9.36 11.43
C LYS A 108 -2.91 9.44 12.81
N PHE A 109 -1.58 9.42 12.86
CA PHE A 109 -0.79 9.58 14.09
C PHE A 109 0.66 9.98 13.75
N GLU A 110 1.32 10.84 14.53
CA GLU A 110 2.76 11.18 14.36
C GLU A 110 3.23 11.50 12.92
N GLY A 111 2.35 12.12 12.11
CA GLY A 111 2.60 12.42 10.70
C GLY A 111 2.32 11.26 9.73
N PHE A 112 2.08 10.05 10.22
CA PHE A 112 1.63 8.90 9.46
C PHE A 112 0.13 8.97 9.16
N ALA A 113 -0.26 8.34 8.06
CA ALA A 113 -1.64 8.09 7.69
C ALA A 113 -1.77 6.69 7.09
N LEU A 114 -2.69 5.89 7.63
CA LEU A 114 -2.97 4.52 7.18
C LEU A 114 -4.31 4.51 6.46
N TYR A 115 -4.27 4.23 5.17
CA TYR A 115 -5.43 4.21 4.30
C TYR A 115 -5.84 2.78 4.01
N GLN A 116 -7.13 2.47 4.12
CA GLN A 116 -7.66 1.24 3.54
C GLN A 116 -7.54 1.32 2.02
N THR A 117 -6.80 0.40 1.41
CA THR A 117 -6.56 0.39 -0.04
C THR A 117 -6.80 -0.96 -0.70
N ASN A 118 -6.66 -2.06 0.04
CA ASN A 118 -6.84 -3.40 -0.49
C ASN A 118 -7.44 -4.34 0.55
N TYR A 119 -7.92 -5.51 0.12
CA TYR A 119 -8.46 -6.54 1.00
C TYR A 119 -8.41 -7.91 0.35
N LYS A 120 -8.45 -8.95 1.17
CA LYS A 120 -8.69 -10.34 0.73
C LYS A 120 -9.71 -10.97 1.67
N LEU A 121 -10.78 -11.51 1.09
CA LEU A 121 -11.84 -12.16 1.86
C LEU A 121 -11.59 -13.66 1.91
N ASN A 122 -12.05 -14.28 3.00
CA ASN A 122 -12.14 -15.73 3.14
C ASN A 122 -10.81 -16.48 2.90
N GLU A 123 -9.67 -15.94 3.36
CA GLU A 123 -8.41 -16.69 3.38
C GLU A 123 -8.55 -17.91 4.29
N PHE A 124 -8.13 -19.09 3.85
CA PHE A 124 -8.18 -20.28 4.69
C PHE A 124 -7.25 -20.11 5.90
N TYR A 125 -7.77 -20.42 7.09
CA TYR A 125 -7.06 -20.20 8.34
C TYR A 125 -6.90 -21.48 9.16
N GLU A 126 -7.99 -22.22 9.36
CA GLU A 126 -7.96 -23.49 10.09
C GLU A 126 -8.72 -24.56 9.31
N MET A 127 -8.17 -25.77 9.24
CA MET A 127 -8.88 -26.94 8.75
C MET A 127 -9.05 -27.98 9.86
N THR A 128 -10.28 -28.48 10.00
CA THR A 128 -10.59 -29.53 10.96
C THR A 128 -10.76 -30.86 10.24
N PHE A 129 -10.04 -31.88 10.70
CA PHE A 129 -10.15 -33.25 10.21
C PHE A 129 -10.52 -34.21 11.34
N LYS A 130 -11.22 -35.29 11.01
CA LYS A 130 -11.58 -36.39 11.92
C LYS A 130 -10.79 -37.63 11.58
N LEU A 131 -10.28 -38.33 12.58
CA LEU A 131 -9.73 -39.67 12.38
C LEU A 131 -10.89 -40.68 12.39
N VAL A 132 -11.11 -41.35 11.25
CA VAL A 132 -12.24 -42.26 11.05
C VAL A 132 -11.75 -43.62 10.58
N GLU A 133 -12.22 -44.69 11.20
CA GLU A 133 -12.01 -46.04 10.69
C GLU A 133 -12.93 -46.31 9.49
N LYS A 134 -12.37 -46.82 8.39
CA LYS A 134 -13.08 -46.90 7.12
C LYS A 134 -14.25 -47.88 7.12
N ASN A 135 -14.10 -49.02 7.80
CA ASN A 135 -15.08 -50.11 7.78
C ASN A 135 -16.27 -49.80 8.70
N THR A 136 -15.99 -49.40 9.94
CA THR A 136 -17.01 -49.13 10.96
C THR A 136 -17.58 -47.71 10.89
N LYS A 137 -16.89 -46.80 10.18
CA LYS A 137 -17.17 -45.35 10.17
C LYS A 137 -17.11 -44.69 11.55
N LYS A 138 -16.50 -45.35 12.54
CA LYS A 138 -16.36 -44.81 13.89
C LYS A 138 -15.35 -43.66 13.91
N ASP A 139 -15.70 -42.59 14.62
CA ASP A 139 -14.89 -41.39 14.85
C ASP A 139 -14.04 -41.59 16.12
N TYR A 140 -12.74 -41.31 16.03
CA TYR A 140 -11.76 -41.45 17.10
C TYR A 140 -11.18 -40.10 17.56
N GLY A 141 -11.71 -38.98 17.07
CA GLY A 141 -11.30 -37.64 17.47
C GLY A 141 -11.11 -36.70 16.29
N SER A 142 -11.04 -35.40 16.58
CA SER A 142 -10.82 -34.35 15.60
C SER A 142 -9.50 -33.62 15.87
N VAL A 143 -8.79 -33.25 14.81
CA VAL A 143 -7.63 -32.36 14.84
C VAL A 143 -8.00 -31.04 14.17
N VAL A 144 -7.67 -29.92 14.80
CA VAL A 144 -7.80 -28.58 14.22
C VAL A 144 -6.41 -28.12 13.84
N ILE A 145 -6.18 -27.88 12.56
CA ILE A 145 -4.86 -27.55 12.02
C ILE A 145 -4.86 -26.07 11.63
N ASN A 146 -4.00 -25.28 12.28
CA ASN A 146 -3.72 -23.91 11.87
C ASN A 146 -2.85 -23.92 10.61
N LEU A 147 -3.34 -23.30 9.52
CA LEU A 147 -2.68 -23.34 8.21
C LEU A 147 -1.47 -22.41 8.10
N GLU A 148 -1.31 -21.44 8.99
CA GLU A 148 -0.12 -20.58 9.01
C GLU A 148 1.06 -21.26 9.69
N ASN A 149 0.79 -21.95 10.79
CA ASN A 149 1.80 -22.61 11.60
C ASN A 149 1.25 -23.93 12.16
N PRO A 150 1.16 -24.97 11.32
CA PRO A 150 0.60 -26.25 11.74
C PRO A 150 1.52 -26.95 12.73
N GLU A 151 0.95 -27.49 13.81
CA GLU A 151 1.68 -28.37 14.72
C GLU A 151 2.03 -29.69 14.01
N LYS A 152 3.16 -30.30 14.40
CA LYS A 152 3.62 -31.55 13.78
C LYS A 152 2.85 -32.78 14.23
N SER A 153 2.25 -32.74 15.41
CA SER A 153 1.68 -33.91 16.08
C SER A 153 0.48 -33.50 16.93
N TYR A 154 -0.61 -34.26 16.81
CA TYR A 154 -1.85 -34.09 17.55
C TYR A 154 -2.17 -35.39 18.26
N ASP A 155 -2.30 -35.35 19.59
CA ASP A 155 -2.73 -36.48 20.40
C ASP A 155 -4.26 -36.48 20.52
N LEU A 156 -4.89 -37.59 20.14
CA LEU A 156 -6.35 -37.77 20.22
C LEU A 156 -6.75 -38.57 21.47
N GLY A 157 -5.79 -38.99 22.29
CA GLY A 157 -5.99 -39.83 23.47
C GLY A 157 -6.23 -41.29 23.14
N ASN A 158 -6.24 -42.14 24.17
CA ASN A 158 -6.50 -43.59 24.05
C ASN A 158 -5.58 -44.32 23.04
N GLY A 159 -4.36 -43.84 22.85
CA GLY A 159 -3.39 -44.42 21.90
C GLY A 159 -3.58 -44.01 20.44
N TYR A 160 -4.47 -43.05 20.16
CA TYR A 160 -4.64 -42.46 18.82
C TYR A 160 -3.85 -41.18 18.69
N LYS A 161 -3.11 -41.04 17.59
CA LYS A 161 -2.27 -39.86 17.32
C LYS A 161 -2.23 -39.59 15.82
N VAL A 162 -2.16 -38.32 15.43
CA VAL A 162 -1.99 -37.91 14.04
C VAL A 162 -0.76 -37.02 13.93
N GLU A 163 0.16 -37.37 13.04
CA GLU A 163 1.32 -36.57 12.70
C GLU A 163 1.20 -35.99 11.30
N ILE A 164 1.62 -34.74 11.11
CA ILE A 164 1.74 -34.12 9.80
C ILE A 164 3.17 -34.35 9.31
N MET A 165 3.34 -35.25 8.35
CA MET A 165 4.65 -35.51 7.73
C MET A 165 5.03 -34.39 6.77
N SER A 166 4.06 -33.87 6.01
CA SER A 166 4.27 -32.79 5.06
C SER A 166 3.01 -31.97 4.88
N TYR A 167 3.19 -30.67 4.70
CA TYR A 167 2.12 -29.70 4.48
C TYR A 167 2.45 -28.86 3.23
N PHE A 168 1.51 -28.80 2.30
CA PHE A 168 1.61 -28.04 1.07
C PHE A 168 0.49 -26.98 1.06
N PRO A 169 0.76 -25.71 1.40
CA PRO A 169 -0.28 -24.67 1.52
C PRO A 169 -1.02 -24.39 0.20
N ASN A 170 -0.31 -24.40 -0.91
CA ASN A 170 -0.88 -24.25 -2.26
C ASN A 170 -0.38 -25.38 -3.15
N PHE A 171 -1.02 -26.53 -3.02
CA PHE A 171 -0.60 -27.80 -3.60
C PHE A 171 -0.68 -27.81 -5.13
N TYR A 172 0.34 -28.37 -5.76
CA TYR A 172 0.36 -28.77 -7.17
C TYR A 172 1.34 -29.94 -7.39
N PHE A 173 1.23 -30.62 -8.52
CA PHE A 173 2.25 -31.56 -8.99
C PHE A 173 3.20 -30.84 -9.96
N ASP A 174 4.50 -31.01 -9.78
CA ASP A 174 5.50 -30.49 -10.71
C ASP A 174 5.65 -31.37 -11.97
N GLU A 175 6.56 -30.99 -12.87
CA GLU A 175 6.79 -31.67 -14.15
C GLU A 175 7.29 -33.12 -13.99
N GLU A 176 7.87 -33.46 -12.83
CA GLU A 176 8.35 -34.80 -12.49
C GLU A 176 7.26 -35.62 -11.78
N GLY A 177 6.10 -35.03 -11.50
CA GLY A 177 4.99 -35.66 -10.79
C GLY A 177 5.12 -35.64 -9.27
N ASN A 178 6.06 -34.87 -8.71
CA ASN A 178 6.25 -34.75 -7.27
C ASN A 178 5.31 -33.70 -6.66
N PRO A 179 4.82 -33.92 -5.41
CA PRO A 179 4.00 -32.95 -4.71
C PRO A 179 4.81 -31.72 -4.29
N ASN A 180 4.34 -30.53 -4.66
CA ASN A 180 5.03 -29.27 -4.35
C ASN A 180 4.03 -28.14 -4.03
N THR A 181 4.53 -26.97 -3.64
CA THR A 181 3.70 -25.80 -3.30
C THR A 181 4.06 -24.52 -4.06
N ARG A 182 3.07 -23.85 -4.64
CA ARG A 182 3.30 -22.66 -5.49
C ARG A 182 3.71 -21.42 -4.70
N ASN A 183 3.09 -21.23 -3.53
CA ASN A 183 3.31 -20.09 -2.66
C ASN A 183 3.00 -20.49 -1.21
N ARG A 184 3.26 -19.59 -0.28
CA ARG A 184 3.05 -19.82 1.16
C ARG A 184 1.63 -19.52 1.62
N LEU A 185 0.74 -19.06 0.72
CA LEU A 185 -0.64 -18.75 1.07
C LEU A 185 -1.47 -20.02 0.93
N PRO A 186 -2.29 -20.35 1.94
CA PRO A 186 -3.03 -21.61 1.94
C PRO A 186 -4.28 -21.54 1.04
N ASP A 187 -4.11 -21.36 -0.27
CA ASP A 187 -5.23 -21.26 -1.22
C ASP A 187 -5.71 -22.66 -1.68
N ASN A 188 -4.84 -23.68 -1.63
CA ASN A 188 -5.17 -25.07 -1.96
C ASN A 188 -4.36 -26.06 -1.08
N PRO A 189 -4.63 -26.12 0.23
CA PRO A 189 -3.85 -26.93 1.15
C PRO A 189 -3.98 -28.44 0.91
N ALA A 190 -2.86 -29.14 1.03
CA ALA A 190 -2.79 -30.61 1.08
C ALA A 190 -1.83 -31.08 2.18
N PHE A 191 -2.09 -32.27 2.70
CA PHE A 191 -1.39 -32.86 3.83
C PHE A 191 -1.00 -34.31 3.56
N ILE A 192 0.16 -34.70 4.09
CA ILE A 192 0.52 -36.11 4.28
C ILE A 192 0.42 -36.38 5.78
N PHE A 193 -0.61 -37.11 6.18
CA PHE A 193 -0.82 -37.52 7.55
C PHE A 193 -0.21 -38.89 7.81
N LYS A 194 0.38 -39.08 8.99
CA LYS A 194 0.67 -40.39 9.57
C LYS A 194 -0.23 -40.59 10.78
N MET A 195 -1.10 -41.59 10.71
CA MET A 195 -2.16 -41.88 11.69
C MET A 195 -1.77 -43.10 12.50
N PHE A 196 -1.70 -42.96 13.81
CA PHE A 196 -1.36 -44.04 14.73
C PHE A 196 -2.62 -44.47 15.50
N SER A 197 -2.73 -45.78 15.75
CA SER A 197 -3.78 -46.37 16.57
C SER A 197 -3.23 -47.55 17.39
N PRO A 198 -3.93 -48.02 18.44
CA PRO A 198 -3.52 -49.21 19.18
C PRO A 198 -3.41 -50.48 18.31
N GLU A 199 -4.16 -50.54 17.21
CA GLU A 199 -4.16 -51.67 16.28
C GLU A 199 -3.08 -51.55 15.21
N VAL A 200 -2.62 -50.32 14.92
CA VAL A 200 -1.58 -50.03 13.92
C VAL A 200 -0.54 -49.10 14.56
N PRO A 201 0.34 -49.63 15.44
CA PRO A 201 1.30 -48.83 16.20
C PRO A 201 2.43 -48.22 15.34
N ASP A 202 2.74 -48.81 14.18
CA ASP A 202 3.74 -48.28 13.24
C ASP A 202 3.22 -47.10 12.40
N GLY A 203 1.90 -46.90 12.42
CA GLY A 203 1.16 -45.84 11.76
C GLY A 203 0.86 -46.08 10.28
N GLU A 204 -0.23 -45.49 9.81
CA GLU A 204 -0.71 -45.53 8.42
C GLU A 204 -0.56 -44.16 7.78
N VAL A 205 -0.19 -44.11 6.50
CA VAL A 205 0.05 -42.82 5.81
C VAL A 205 -1.06 -42.53 4.82
N SER A 206 -1.65 -41.34 4.92
CA SER A 206 -2.72 -40.88 4.04
C SER A 206 -2.40 -39.49 3.49
N PHE A 207 -2.48 -39.36 2.17
CA PHE A 207 -2.47 -38.06 1.50
C PHE A 207 -3.91 -37.53 1.43
N VAL A 208 -4.10 -36.29 1.87
CA VAL A 208 -5.39 -35.60 1.88
C VAL A 208 -5.25 -34.21 1.30
N GLY A 209 -5.91 -33.98 0.16
CA GLY A 209 -6.09 -32.67 -0.47
C GLY A 209 -7.56 -32.34 -0.66
N ILE A 210 -7.88 -31.09 -0.98
CA ILE A 210 -9.26 -30.59 -1.13
C ILE A 210 -10.09 -31.38 -2.16
N GLN A 211 -9.44 -31.99 -3.17
CA GLN A 211 -10.12 -32.68 -4.26
C GLN A 211 -9.64 -34.12 -4.49
N SER A 212 -8.69 -34.62 -3.68
CA SER A 212 -8.14 -35.96 -3.87
C SER A 212 -7.58 -36.50 -2.55
N ASN A 213 -7.96 -37.73 -2.22
CA ASN A 213 -7.34 -38.51 -1.15
C ASN A 213 -6.63 -39.70 -1.80
N ALA A 214 -5.40 -39.96 -1.38
CA ALA A 214 -4.60 -41.06 -1.87
C ALA A 214 -3.88 -41.78 -0.73
N GLU A 215 -3.58 -43.06 -0.93
CA GLU A 215 -2.96 -43.92 0.08
C GLU A 215 -1.72 -44.57 -0.53
N PRO A 216 -0.55 -43.92 -0.40
CA PRO A 216 0.63 -44.28 -1.17
C PRO A 216 1.27 -45.62 -0.80
N PHE A 217 0.92 -46.20 0.37
CA PHE A 217 1.55 -47.43 0.90
C PHE A 217 0.58 -48.62 1.06
N GLY A 218 -0.57 -48.58 0.39
CA GLY A 218 -1.58 -49.64 0.44
C GLY A 218 -2.91 -49.19 1.07
N GLU A 219 -3.84 -50.13 1.25
CA GLU A 219 -5.14 -49.82 1.87
C GLU A 219 -4.99 -49.56 3.36
N ASN A 220 -5.30 -48.34 3.79
CA ASN A 220 -5.32 -47.99 5.21
C ASN A 220 -6.61 -48.44 5.90
N LYS A 221 -6.55 -48.80 7.18
CA LYS A 221 -7.72 -49.02 8.04
C LYS A 221 -8.37 -47.69 8.46
N PHE A 222 -7.58 -46.65 8.67
CA PHE A 222 -8.02 -45.33 9.06
C PHE A 222 -7.89 -44.30 7.93
N ARG A 223 -8.64 -43.21 8.02
CA ARG A 223 -8.54 -42.05 7.13
C ARG A 223 -8.77 -40.76 7.89
N MET A 224 -8.19 -39.67 7.39
CA MET A 224 -8.55 -38.32 7.83
C MET A 224 -9.74 -37.81 7.00
N ALA A 225 -10.87 -37.59 7.65
CA ALA A 225 -12.09 -37.06 7.03
C ALA A 225 -12.18 -35.55 7.27
N PHE A 226 -12.31 -34.75 6.20
CA PHE A 226 -12.57 -33.32 6.34
C PHE A 226 -13.89 -33.08 7.10
N LYS A 227 -13.86 -32.15 8.06
CA LYS A 227 -15.02 -31.78 8.88
C LYS A 227 -15.43 -30.33 8.65
N ASP A 228 -14.49 -29.41 8.72
CA ASP A 228 -14.77 -27.97 8.70
C ASP A 228 -13.55 -27.17 8.23
N LEU A 229 -13.81 -25.99 7.67
CA LEU A 229 -12.83 -25.01 7.22
C LEU A 229 -13.22 -23.64 7.73
N LYS A 230 -12.37 -23.06 8.57
CA LYS A 230 -12.51 -21.66 8.97
C LYS A 230 -11.68 -20.77 8.06
N THR A 231 -12.29 -19.67 7.68
CA THR A 231 -11.64 -18.61 6.92
C THR A 231 -11.50 -17.35 7.78
N ARG A 232 -10.65 -16.43 7.35
CA ARG A 232 -10.52 -15.09 7.93
C ARG A 232 -10.27 -14.07 6.82
N ASN A 233 -10.57 -12.82 7.09
CA ASN A 233 -10.30 -11.74 6.13
C ASN A 233 -8.92 -11.13 6.40
N ALA A 234 -8.46 -10.39 5.40
CA ALA A 234 -7.25 -9.59 5.47
C ALA A 234 -7.52 -8.20 4.91
N THR A 235 -7.03 -7.18 5.60
CA THR A 235 -7.00 -5.81 5.12
C THR A 235 -5.59 -5.45 4.65
N GLY A 236 -5.51 -4.73 3.54
CA GLY A 236 -4.31 -4.09 3.04
C GLY A 236 -4.42 -2.60 3.31
N LEU A 237 -3.57 -2.10 4.20
CA LEU A 237 -3.49 -0.69 4.55
C LEU A 237 -2.24 -0.08 3.93
N THR A 238 -2.38 1.04 3.23
CA THR A 238 -1.21 1.80 2.76
C THR A 238 -0.78 2.78 3.83
N VAL A 239 0.46 2.63 4.29
CA VAL A 239 1.12 3.48 5.28
C VAL A 239 1.80 4.62 4.54
N ARG A 240 1.36 5.85 4.80
CA ARG A 240 1.92 7.07 4.21
C ARG A 240 2.55 7.97 5.24
N LEU A 241 3.74 8.47 4.92
CA LEU A 241 4.39 9.60 5.59
C LEU A 241 5.03 10.46 4.49
N ASP A 242 4.80 11.77 4.50
CA ASP A 242 5.53 12.68 3.61
C ASP A 242 5.89 13.97 4.38
N ARG A 243 7.14 14.06 4.81
CA ARG A 243 7.72 15.25 5.47
C ARG A 243 8.29 16.25 4.46
N THR A 244 8.39 15.86 3.18
CA THR A 244 9.00 16.67 2.12
C THR A 244 8.01 17.64 1.47
N ILE A 245 6.71 17.37 1.60
CA ILE A 245 5.65 18.12 0.91
C ILE A 245 5.74 19.63 1.14
N GLY A 246 6.08 20.07 2.36
CA GLY A 246 6.24 21.50 2.67
C GLY A 246 7.40 22.15 1.90
N VAL A 247 8.54 21.46 1.78
CA VAL A 247 9.71 21.94 1.03
C VAL A 247 9.40 22.01 -0.46
N ILE A 248 8.73 20.99 -1.00
CA ILE A 248 8.33 20.91 -2.40
C ILE A 248 7.36 22.06 -2.73
N ILE A 249 6.35 22.29 -1.90
CA ILE A 249 5.39 23.38 -2.07
C ILE A 249 6.10 24.74 -2.02
N ALA A 250 6.97 24.95 -1.03
CA ALA A 250 7.72 26.20 -0.91
C ALA A 250 8.61 26.47 -2.13
N GLY A 251 9.35 25.46 -2.60
CA GLY A 251 10.16 25.55 -3.82
C GLY A 251 9.30 25.84 -5.07
N GLY A 252 8.16 25.15 -5.19
CA GLY A 252 7.20 25.34 -6.28
C GLY A 252 6.63 26.76 -6.31
N ILE A 253 6.25 27.32 -5.16
CA ILE A 253 5.77 28.71 -5.06
C ILE A 253 6.86 29.69 -5.47
N LEU A 254 8.09 29.53 -4.96
CA LEU A 254 9.22 30.41 -5.31
C LEU A 254 9.58 30.34 -6.80
N PHE A 255 9.50 29.14 -7.38
CA PHE A 255 9.69 28.94 -8.81
C PHE A 255 8.62 29.69 -9.62
N MET A 256 7.34 29.51 -9.25
CA MET A 256 6.22 30.18 -9.91
C MET A 256 6.34 31.71 -9.84
N LEU A 257 6.70 32.26 -8.68
CA LEU A 257 6.96 33.71 -8.54
C LEU A 257 8.11 34.17 -9.45
N GLY A 258 9.18 33.37 -9.55
CA GLY A 258 10.30 33.66 -10.43
C GLY A 258 9.91 33.68 -11.91
N VAL A 259 9.03 32.77 -12.34
CA VAL A 259 8.50 32.74 -13.72
C VAL A 259 7.62 33.96 -13.98
N ILE A 260 6.71 34.30 -13.07
CA ILE A 260 5.84 35.49 -13.18
C ILE A 260 6.70 36.75 -13.31
N GLN A 261 7.68 36.93 -12.42
CA GLN A 261 8.60 38.06 -12.50
C GLN A 261 9.34 38.07 -13.86
N GLY A 262 9.86 36.93 -14.31
CA GLY A 262 10.59 36.84 -15.58
C GLY A 262 9.74 37.06 -16.83
N MET A 263 8.43 36.81 -16.77
CA MET A 263 7.50 36.99 -17.89
C MET A 263 6.88 38.39 -17.94
N TYR A 264 6.51 38.94 -16.78
CA TYR A 264 5.76 40.20 -16.71
C TYR A 264 6.64 41.43 -16.44
N TRP A 265 7.79 41.27 -15.79
CA TRP A 265 8.76 42.37 -15.65
C TRP A 265 9.66 42.46 -16.87
N ASN A 266 9.17 43.16 -17.88
CA ASN A 266 9.97 43.53 -19.04
C ASN A 266 10.89 44.70 -18.67
N HIS A 267 12.19 44.54 -18.85
CA HIS A 267 13.13 45.63 -18.69
C HIS A 267 13.03 46.54 -19.92
N ARG A 268 12.42 47.71 -19.71
CA ARG A 268 12.26 48.77 -20.70
C ARG A 268 13.20 49.92 -20.36
N ARG A 269 13.90 50.44 -21.35
CA ARG A 269 14.75 51.64 -21.24
C ARG A 269 14.43 52.57 -22.38
N ILE A 270 14.27 53.84 -22.06
CA ILE A 270 14.08 54.91 -23.04
C ILE A 270 15.18 55.92 -22.77
N TRP A 271 15.96 56.23 -23.80
CA TRP A 271 17.00 57.24 -23.77
C TRP A 271 16.54 58.44 -24.58
N ILE A 272 16.69 59.63 -24.00
CA ILE A 272 16.44 60.90 -24.66
C ILE A 272 17.74 61.70 -24.54
N GLN A 273 18.33 62.04 -25.69
CA GLN A 273 19.56 62.82 -25.75
C GLN A 273 19.31 64.09 -26.55
N ARG A 274 19.84 65.22 -26.09
CA ARG A 274 19.87 66.47 -26.83
C ARG A 274 21.32 66.79 -27.21
N ASN A 275 21.61 66.90 -28.50
CA ASN A 275 22.92 67.29 -28.99
C ASN A 275 23.16 68.81 -28.87
N GLU A 276 24.42 69.24 -28.95
CA GLU A 276 24.84 70.65 -28.88
C GLU A 276 24.17 71.53 -29.95
N LYS A 277 23.76 70.94 -31.07
CA LYS A 277 23.02 71.58 -32.17
C LYS A 277 21.50 71.66 -31.93
N GLY A 278 21.01 71.28 -30.75
CA GLY A 278 19.60 71.33 -30.38
C GLY A 278 18.73 70.16 -30.86
N ILE A 279 19.29 69.19 -31.58
CA ILE A 279 18.58 68.00 -32.07
C ILE A 279 18.28 67.05 -30.91
N ILE A 280 17.02 66.60 -30.80
CA ILE A 280 16.56 65.60 -29.82
C ILE A 280 16.57 64.22 -30.49
N MET A 281 17.30 63.28 -29.89
CA MET A 281 17.36 61.87 -30.29
C MET A 281 16.67 61.02 -29.24
N VAL A 282 15.76 60.14 -29.67
CA VAL A 282 15.06 59.21 -28.78
C VAL A 282 15.29 57.79 -29.25
N ALA A 283 15.73 56.94 -28.33
CA ALA A 283 15.91 55.51 -28.55
C ALA A 283 15.22 54.75 -27.43
N ALA A 284 14.66 53.58 -27.75
CA ALA A 284 14.05 52.72 -26.75
C ALA A 284 14.46 51.27 -26.97
N HIS A 285 14.60 50.55 -25.86
CA HIS A 285 14.94 49.13 -25.87
C HIS A 285 14.09 48.41 -24.83
N THR A 286 13.59 47.23 -25.20
CA THR A 286 12.96 46.31 -24.25
C THR A 286 13.55 44.93 -24.43
N ASN A 287 13.71 44.19 -23.33
CA ASN A 287 14.18 42.81 -23.39
C ASN A 287 13.14 41.85 -24.02
N LYS A 288 11.85 42.18 -23.90
CA LYS A 288 10.70 41.39 -24.36
C LYS A 288 9.52 42.31 -24.72
N ASN A 289 8.56 41.79 -25.49
CA ASN A 289 7.34 42.52 -25.89
C ASN A 289 7.62 43.89 -26.56
N TRP A 290 8.40 43.87 -27.65
CA TRP A 290 8.76 45.07 -28.42
C TRP A 290 7.54 45.76 -29.04
N TYR A 291 6.55 44.98 -29.50
CA TYR A 291 5.29 45.51 -30.06
C TYR A 291 4.52 46.39 -29.06
N GLY A 292 4.45 45.97 -27.79
CA GLY A 292 3.86 46.77 -26.73
C GLY A 292 4.60 48.09 -26.47
N LEU A 293 5.94 48.06 -26.45
CA LEU A 293 6.76 49.27 -26.30
C LEU A 293 6.58 50.21 -27.50
N LYS A 294 6.51 49.70 -28.74
CA LYS A 294 6.27 50.49 -29.95
C LYS A 294 4.96 51.27 -29.86
N ARG A 295 3.85 50.59 -29.54
CA ARG A 295 2.53 51.22 -29.39
C ARG A 295 2.50 52.28 -28.29
N GLU A 296 3.20 52.05 -27.18
CA GLU A 296 3.31 53.02 -26.09
C GLU A 296 4.09 54.28 -26.52
N ILE A 297 5.20 54.11 -27.25
CA ILE A 297 5.98 55.24 -27.82
C ILE A 297 5.14 56.01 -28.83
N GLU A 298 4.44 55.33 -29.74
CA GLU A 298 3.52 55.98 -30.68
C GLU A 298 2.45 56.80 -29.96
N THR A 299 1.92 56.27 -28.85
CA THR A 299 0.93 56.98 -28.02
C THR A 299 1.53 58.19 -27.32
N MET A 300 2.75 58.08 -26.77
CA MET A 300 3.43 59.20 -26.11
C MET A 300 3.82 60.33 -27.08
N PHE A 301 4.16 60.00 -28.33
CA PHE A 301 4.55 60.98 -29.34
C PHE A 301 3.33 61.59 -30.06
N LYS A 302 2.15 60.98 -29.94
CA LYS A 302 0.90 61.47 -30.52
C LYS A 302 0.55 62.84 -29.91
N GLY A 303 0.58 63.89 -30.72
CA GLY A 303 0.35 65.27 -30.30
C GLY A 303 1.60 66.07 -29.93
N THR A 304 2.79 65.47 -30.07
CA THR A 304 4.07 66.18 -29.97
C THR A 304 4.56 66.64 -31.35
N VAL A 305 5.50 67.59 -31.39
CA VAL A 305 6.15 68.06 -32.63
C VAL A 305 7.21 67.05 -33.13
N LEU A 306 7.49 66.00 -32.36
CA LEU A 306 8.53 65.02 -32.67
C LEU A 306 7.97 63.91 -33.57
N PRO A 307 8.68 63.51 -34.64
CA PRO A 307 8.28 62.36 -35.44
C PRO A 307 8.42 61.07 -34.64
N ILE A 308 7.57 60.09 -34.96
CA ILE A 308 7.62 58.75 -34.34
C ILE A 308 8.96 58.10 -34.73
N PRO A 309 9.75 57.59 -33.76
CA PRO A 309 11.01 56.91 -34.06
C PRO A 309 10.80 55.66 -34.92
N ASN A 310 11.63 55.49 -35.95
CA ASN A 310 11.59 54.30 -36.80
C ASN A 310 12.18 53.09 -36.06
N ASP A 311 11.59 51.91 -36.24
CA ASP A 311 12.13 50.66 -35.71
C ASP A 311 13.33 50.20 -36.54
N ASN A 312 14.46 49.94 -35.87
CA ASN A 312 15.67 49.43 -36.53
C ASN A 312 15.47 48.03 -37.13
N LEU A 313 14.55 47.21 -36.62
CA LEU A 313 14.28 45.87 -37.16
C LEU A 313 13.41 45.92 -38.43
N GLU A 314 12.63 46.99 -38.64
CA GLU A 314 11.81 47.17 -39.85
C GLU A 314 12.62 47.79 -41.00
N ASN A 315 13.72 48.48 -40.69
CA ASN A 315 14.61 49.12 -41.67
C ASN A 315 15.70 48.20 -42.25
N VAL A 316 15.77 46.93 -41.84
CA VAL A 316 16.62 45.92 -42.46
C VAL A 316 15.79 45.17 -43.51
N LYS A 317 15.55 45.82 -44.65
CA LYS A 317 15.08 45.18 -45.89
C LYS A 317 15.73 45.83 -47.09
#